data_AF-A0A7Y1UQG7-F1
#
_entry.id   AF-A0A7Y1UQG7-F1
#
_cell.length_a   1.000
_cell.length_b   1.000
_cell.length_c   1.000
_cell.angle_alpha   90.00
_cell.angle_beta   90.00
_cell.angle_gamma   90.00
#
_symmetry.space_group_name_H-M   'P 1'
#
loop_
_entity.id
_entity.type
_entity.pdbx_description
1 polymer ?
#
loop_
_entity_poly.entity_id
_entity_poly.type
_entity_poly.pdbx_seq_one_letter_code
_entity_poly.pdbx_strand_id
1 'polypeptide(L)'
;MVTINRRLRSIAVLAAIALVAGACGGAEESAADPAAATTVPAATTRGYYDLTGSGEETAKVTALPQAAIQSLGWTGGGLESQATDVTKLLPGIIDGGLLTADSLQEMTTLVPDTDYGLGVNVGEISGVAAYFHGGGVPGFRTKHAYFPDSGMAVALLTNASGPDIDAMMERAAKVIFG
;
A
#
# COMPACT_ATOMS: atom_id res chain seq x y z
N MET A 1 17.29 5.84 -23.37
CA MET A 1 18.41 6.30 -22.52
C MET A 1 17.81 7.25 -21.50
N VAL A 2 17.44 6.74 -20.33
CA VAL A 2 16.73 7.49 -19.27
C VAL A 2 17.78 8.28 -18.48
N THR A 3 17.73 9.61 -18.56
CA THR A 3 18.68 10.49 -17.86
C THR A 3 18.14 10.79 -16.47
N ILE A 4 18.59 10.02 -15.48
CA ILE A 4 18.20 10.14 -14.07
C ILE A 4 19.10 11.17 -13.37
N ASN A 5 18.49 12.07 -12.60
CA ASN A 5 19.17 13.03 -11.74
C ASN A 5 20.12 12.30 -10.76
N ARG A 6 21.38 12.74 -10.66
CA ARG A 6 22.51 12.03 -10.01
C ARG A 6 22.34 11.72 -8.50
N ARG A 7 21.20 12.05 -7.88
CA ARG A 7 20.91 11.80 -6.45
C ARG A 7 20.05 10.57 -6.16
N LEU A 8 19.55 9.85 -7.17
CA LEU A 8 18.74 8.64 -6.98
C LEU A 8 19.39 7.45 -7.70
N ARG A 9 20.31 6.79 -7.02
CA ARG A 9 20.69 5.41 -7.36
C ARG A 9 19.65 4.50 -6.70
N SER A 10 18.72 4.01 -7.50
CA SER A 10 17.95 2.76 -7.35
C SER A 10 16.62 2.93 -8.06
N ILE A 11 16.51 2.36 -9.26
CA ILE A 11 15.22 2.07 -9.89
C ILE A 11 14.60 0.96 -9.04
N ALA A 12 13.74 1.33 -8.10
CA ALA A 12 12.86 0.40 -7.44
C ALA A 12 11.57 0.37 -8.24
N VAL A 13 11.27 -0.79 -8.83
CA VAL A 13 9.90 -1.17 -9.18
C VAL A 13 9.08 -0.91 -7.92
N LEU A 14 8.17 0.07 -7.96
CA LEU A 14 7.35 0.42 -6.81
C LEU A 14 6.39 -0.74 -6.61
N ALA A 15 6.67 -1.50 -5.57
CA ALA A 15 6.19 -2.84 -5.39
C ALA A 15 5.25 -2.84 -4.16
N ALA A 16 4.28 -3.76 -4.21
CA ALA A 16 2.99 -3.63 -3.52
C ALA A 16 3.13 -3.28 -2.03
N ILE A 17 2.29 -2.35 -1.56
CA ILE A 17 2.33 -1.88 -0.17
C ILE A 17 1.34 -2.70 0.63
N ALA A 18 1.82 -3.77 1.27
CA ALA A 18 1.02 -4.50 2.23
C ALA A 18 1.36 -4.02 3.64
N LEU A 19 0.54 -3.10 4.14
CA LEU A 19 0.85 -2.39 5.37
C LEU A 19 0.41 -3.17 6.61
N VAL A 20 1.35 -3.38 7.53
CA VAL A 20 1.03 -3.70 8.93
C VAL A 20 1.04 -2.39 9.72
N ALA A 21 -0.12 -1.94 10.20
CA ALA A 21 -0.25 -0.70 10.94
C ALA A 21 0.44 -0.79 12.32
N GLY A 22 1.33 0.14 12.63
CA GLY A 22 1.83 0.38 13.98
C GLY A 22 0.94 1.36 14.76
N ALA A 23 1.04 1.38 16.09
CA ALA A 23 0.43 2.39 16.95
C ALA A 23 1.52 3.16 17.69
N CYS A 24 1.98 4.28 17.11
CA CYS A 24 2.50 5.46 17.82
C CYS A 24 2.91 6.54 16.79
N GLY A 25 2.81 7.81 17.19
CA GLY A 25 3.10 8.96 16.32
C GLY A 25 4.59 9.12 16.03
N GLY A 26 4.96 8.95 14.77
CA GLY A 26 6.29 9.12 14.22
C GLY A 26 6.32 8.47 12.83
N ALA A 27 6.86 9.15 11.83
CA ALA A 27 6.97 8.61 10.49
C ALA A 27 8.03 7.49 10.49
N GLU A 28 7.61 6.23 10.48
CA GLU A 28 8.48 5.07 10.34
C GLU A 28 8.03 4.27 9.11
N GLU A 29 8.85 4.29 8.06
CA GLU A 29 8.74 3.44 6.88
C GLU A 29 10.00 2.55 6.87
N SER A 30 9.82 1.23 6.84
CA SER A 30 10.93 0.29 6.79
C SER A 30 10.69 -0.81 5.75
N ALA A 31 11.61 -0.90 4.79
CA ALA A 31 11.87 -2.13 4.04
C ALA A 31 12.98 -2.88 4.78
N ALA A 32 12.64 -3.83 5.65
CA ALA A 32 13.66 -4.48 6.46
C ALA A 32 14.52 -5.47 5.66
N ASP A 33 15.84 -5.39 5.85
CA ASP A 33 16.79 -6.47 5.55
C ASP A 33 16.52 -7.65 6.50
N PRO A 34 16.33 -8.89 5.99
CA PRO A 34 15.98 -10.07 6.76
C PRO A 34 17.05 -10.46 7.78
N ALA A 35 18.28 -9.94 7.65
CA ALA A 35 19.34 -10.13 8.63
C ALA A 35 19.22 -9.23 9.87
N ALA A 36 18.36 -8.20 9.87
CA ALA A 36 18.39 -7.14 10.88
C ALA A 36 17.19 -7.08 11.84
N ALA A 37 16.02 -7.64 11.50
CA ALA A 37 14.78 -7.44 12.27
C ALA A 37 14.26 -8.72 12.95
N THR A 38 14.79 -9.07 14.14
CA THR A 38 14.43 -10.31 14.85
C THR A 38 13.16 -10.22 15.70
N THR A 39 12.53 -9.06 15.83
CA THR A 39 11.32 -8.87 16.65
C THR A 39 10.30 -7.94 16.00
N VAL A 40 9.00 -8.26 16.17
CA VAL A 40 7.88 -7.37 15.86
C VAL A 40 7.96 -6.19 16.85
N PRO A 41 8.08 -4.93 16.41
CA PRO A 41 7.99 -3.79 17.32
C PRO A 41 6.70 -3.85 18.14
N ALA A 42 6.76 -3.52 19.44
CA ALA A 42 5.62 -3.66 20.35
C ALA A 42 4.36 -2.86 19.90
N ALA A 43 4.55 -1.89 19.00
CA ALA A 43 3.49 -1.06 18.44
C ALA A 43 2.76 -1.69 17.24
N THR A 44 3.23 -2.81 16.67
CA THR A 44 2.68 -3.36 15.43
C THR A 44 1.37 -4.12 15.65
N THR A 45 0.35 -3.82 14.84
CA THR A 45 -0.98 -4.44 14.91
C THR A 45 -0.90 -5.94 14.62
N ARG A 46 -1.63 -6.74 15.40
CA ARG A 46 -1.72 -8.19 15.17
C ARG A 46 -2.61 -8.48 13.96
N GLY A 47 -2.11 -9.27 13.02
CA GLY A 47 -2.83 -9.75 11.84
C GLY A 47 -3.43 -11.13 11.99
N TYR A 48 -4.62 -11.31 11.42
CA TYR A 48 -5.44 -12.51 11.54
C TYR A 48 -5.80 -13.06 10.15
N TYR A 49 -5.44 -14.30 9.89
CA TYR A 49 -5.69 -14.96 8.61
C TYR A 49 -6.57 -16.17 8.78
N ASP A 50 -7.60 -16.26 7.96
CA ASP A 50 -8.45 -17.44 7.92
C ASP A 50 -7.74 -18.53 7.11
N LEU A 51 -7.24 -19.55 7.81
CA LEU A 51 -6.54 -20.68 7.20
C LEU A 51 -7.49 -21.62 6.45
N THR A 52 -8.78 -21.54 6.73
CA THR A 52 -9.80 -22.48 6.28
C THR A 52 -10.69 -21.89 5.18
N GLY A 53 -10.72 -20.56 5.05
CA GLY A 53 -11.65 -19.84 4.18
C GLY A 53 -13.11 -19.89 4.63
N SER A 54 -13.37 -20.36 5.87
CA SER A 54 -14.71 -20.55 6.44
C SER A 54 -15.30 -19.30 7.10
N GLY A 55 -14.46 -18.31 7.42
CA GLY A 55 -14.79 -17.15 8.24
C GLY A 55 -14.82 -17.41 9.74
N GLU A 56 -14.63 -18.66 10.18
CA GLU A 56 -14.81 -19.07 11.59
C GLU A 56 -13.48 -19.34 12.33
N GLU A 57 -12.42 -19.72 11.61
CA GLU A 57 -11.12 -20.06 12.21
C GLU A 57 -10.00 -19.13 11.72
N THR A 58 -9.73 -18.06 12.47
CA THR A 58 -8.61 -17.15 12.17
C THR A 58 -7.35 -17.51 12.97
N ALA A 59 -6.27 -17.82 12.28
CA ALA A 59 -4.95 -17.93 12.88
C ALA A 59 -4.28 -16.56 12.98
N LYS A 60 -3.62 -16.31 14.11
CA LYS A 60 -2.78 -15.12 14.28
C LYS A 60 -1.47 -15.30 13.52
N VAL A 61 -1.34 -14.63 12.37
CA VAL A 61 -0.15 -14.72 11.51
C VAL A 61 1.06 -14.05 12.14
N THR A 62 0.84 -12.99 12.92
CA THR A 62 1.88 -12.30 13.72
C THR A 62 2.42 -13.13 14.89
N ALA A 63 2.17 -14.44 14.91
CA ALA A 63 2.91 -15.38 15.74
C ALA A 63 4.26 -15.78 15.11
N LEU A 64 4.44 -15.58 13.80
CA LEU A 64 5.72 -15.75 13.11
C LEU A 64 6.65 -14.54 13.35
N PRO A 65 7.99 -14.70 13.27
CA PRO A 65 8.90 -13.57 13.31
C PRO A 65 8.61 -12.54 12.21
N GLN A 66 8.65 -11.25 12.53
CA GLN A 66 8.30 -10.19 11.57
C GLN A 66 9.17 -10.22 10.31
N ALA A 67 10.49 -10.44 10.44
CA ALA A 67 11.38 -10.59 9.29
C ALA A 67 10.98 -11.76 8.37
N ALA A 68 10.38 -12.83 8.90
CA ALA A 68 9.86 -13.90 8.05
C ALA A 68 8.67 -13.43 7.21
N ILE A 69 7.79 -12.61 7.77
CA ILE A 69 6.63 -12.05 7.05
C ILE A 69 7.10 -11.02 6.01
N GLN A 70 8.00 -10.11 6.41
CA GLN A 70 8.56 -9.08 5.54
C GLN A 70 9.36 -9.68 4.39
N SER A 71 10.17 -10.71 4.64
CA SER A 71 10.99 -11.35 3.60
C SER A 71 10.17 -12.09 2.55
N LEU A 72 8.98 -12.60 2.89
CA LEU A 72 8.07 -13.22 1.92
C LEU A 72 7.54 -12.20 0.91
N GLY A 73 7.23 -10.98 1.36
CA GLY A 73 6.80 -9.89 0.48
C GLY A 73 7.95 -9.17 -0.21
N TRP A 74 9.11 -9.04 0.46
CA TRP A 74 10.24 -8.21 0.06
C TRP A 74 9.79 -6.83 -0.42
N THR A 75 10.32 -6.36 -1.55
CA THR A 75 9.88 -5.12 -2.19
C THR A 75 8.41 -5.18 -2.62
N GLY A 76 7.85 -6.37 -2.91
CA GLY A 76 6.47 -6.58 -3.37
C GLY A 76 5.37 -6.59 -2.31
N GLY A 77 5.70 -6.45 -1.03
CA GLY A 77 4.71 -6.59 0.03
C GLY A 77 5.25 -6.49 1.46
N GLY A 78 6.55 -6.22 1.64
CA GLY A 78 7.19 -6.22 2.96
C GLY A 78 7.24 -4.85 3.65
N LEU A 79 6.68 -3.80 3.04
CA LEU A 79 6.68 -2.45 3.59
C LEU A 79 5.66 -2.29 4.72
N GLU A 80 6.11 -1.77 5.86
CA GLU A 80 5.26 -1.39 6.98
C GLU A 80 5.25 0.11 7.18
N SER A 81 4.08 0.66 7.52
CA SER A 81 3.91 2.09 7.78
C SER A 81 2.62 2.36 8.56
N GLN A 82 2.35 3.64 8.79
CA GLN A 82 1.14 4.15 9.41
C GLN A 82 0.13 4.59 8.34
N ALA A 83 -1.17 4.51 8.66
CA ALA A 83 -2.22 4.98 7.75
C ALA A 83 -1.99 6.45 7.32
N THR A 84 -1.54 7.29 8.25
CA THR A 84 -1.23 8.71 8.01
C THR A 84 -0.06 8.94 7.06
N ASP A 85 0.89 8.01 7.00
CA ASP A 85 2.03 8.12 6.10
C ASP A 85 1.69 7.55 4.73
N VAL A 86 0.91 6.47 4.67
CA VAL A 86 0.35 5.95 3.42
C VAL A 86 -0.41 7.03 2.67
N THR A 87 -1.29 7.79 3.35
CA THR A 87 -2.05 8.88 2.71
C THR A 87 -1.19 9.99 2.09
N LYS A 88 0.11 10.06 2.40
CA LYS A 88 1.02 11.05 1.81
C LYS A 88 1.69 10.56 0.53
N LEU A 89 1.76 9.24 0.33
CA LEU A 89 2.61 8.65 -0.71
C LEU A 89 2.11 8.99 -2.12
N LEU A 90 0.85 8.68 -2.43
CA LEU A 90 0.30 8.93 -3.78
C LEU A 90 0.23 10.42 -4.10
N PRO A 91 -0.26 11.32 -3.20
CA PRO A 91 -0.15 12.76 -3.44
C PRO A 91 1.29 13.21 -3.68
N GLY A 92 2.26 12.68 -2.91
CA GLY A 92 3.68 13.00 -3.08
C GLY A 92 4.23 12.58 -4.45
N ILE A 93 3.81 11.43 -4.96
CA ILE A 93 4.25 10.88 -6.24
C ILE A 93 3.59 11.64 -7.41
N ILE A 94 2.26 11.78 -7.36
CA ILE A 94 1.46 12.31 -8.48
C ILE A 94 1.62 13.84 -8.57
N ASP A 95 1.48 14.54 -7.45
CA ASP A 95 1.44 16.01 -7.42
C ASP A 95 2.68 16.64 -6.74
N GLY A 96 3.33 15.88 -5.85
CA GLY A 96 4.40 16.39 -4.98
C GLY A 96 5.79 16.48 -5.62
N GLY A 97 5.94 16.11 -6.89
CA GLY A 97 7.19 16.25 -7.64
C GLY A 97 8.30 15.28 -7.21
N LEU A 98 7.96 14.15 -6.59
CA LEU A 98 8.93 13.09 -6.30
C LEU A 98 9.54 12.49 -7.58
N LEU A 99 8.77 12.50 -8.67
CA LEU A 99 9.20 12.02 -9.99
C LEU A 99 9.34 13.18 -10.98
N THR A 100 10.17 13.01 -12.00
CA THR A 100 10.14 13.90 -13.18
C THR A 100 8.84 13.71 -13.95
N ALA A 101 8.44 14.69 -14.76
CA ALA A 101 7.25 14.58 -15.59
C ALA A 101 7.28 13.33 -16.49
N ASP A 102 8.42 13.03 -17.13
CA ASP A 102 8.59 11.85 -17.97
C ASP A 102 8.43 10.54 -17.18
N SER A 103 8.99 10.44 -15.97
CA SER A 103 8.86 9.25 -15.14
C SER A 103 7.45 9.08 -14.56
N LEU A 104 6.78 10.18 -14.21
CA LEU A 104 5.37 10.14 -13.79
C LEU A 104 4.47 9.71 -14.95
N GLN A 105 4.74 10.19 -16.16
CA GLN A 105 4.03 9.75 -17.37
C GLN A 105 4.25 8.26 -17.61
N GLU A 106 5.49 7.77 -17.51
CA GLU A 106 5.78 6.34 -17.66
C GLU A 106 5.06 5.51 -16.58
N MET A 107 5.07 5.98 -15.32
CA MET A 107 4.41 5.30 -14.20
C MET A 107 2.89 5.17 -14.38
N THR A 108 2.26 6.19 -14.95
CA THR A 108 0.80 6.27 -15.12
C THR A 108 0.32 5.80 -16.49
N THR A 109 1.24 5.45 -17.40
CA THR A 109 0.89 4.85 -18.69
C THR A 109 0.37 3.44 -18.47
N LEU A 110 -0.88 3.20 -18.88
CA LEU A 110 -1.57 1.94 -18.68
C LEU A 110 -1.00 0.83 -19.57
N VAL A 111 -0.91 -0.37 -19.01
CA VAL A 111 -0.78 -1.60 -19.78
C VAL A 111 -2.08 -1.81 -20.57
N PRO A 112 -2.00 -2.17 -21.88
CA PRO A 112 -3.20 -2.34 -22.71
C PRO A 112 -4.25 -3.24 -22.07
N ASP A 113 -5.52 -2.84 -22.18
CA ASP A 113 -6.69 -3.54 -21.63
C ASP A 113 -6.70 -3.71 -20.10
N THR A 114 -5.95 -2.88 -19.37
CA THR A 114 -5.95 -2.84 -17.90
C THR A 114 -6.13 -1.42 -17.37
N ASP A 115 -6.39 -1.31 -16.08
CA ASP A 115 -6.35 -0.07 -15.31
C ASP A 115 -5.00 0.11 -14.59
N TYR A 116 -3.95 -0.62 -14.98
CA TYR A 116 -2.68 -0.70 -14.25
C TYR A 116 -1.50 -0.13 -15.04
N GLY A 117 -0.73 0.76 -14.41
CA GLY A 117 0.55 1.27 -14.89
C GLY A 117 1.74 0.59 -14.21
N LEU A 118 2.82 1.32 -13.96
CA LEU A 118 3.97 0.80 -13.22
C LEU A 118 3.76 0.95 -11.71
N GLY A 119 3.08 -0.03 -11.11
CA GLY A 119 2.91 -0.07 -9.64
C GLY A 119 1.74 0.76 -9.11
N VAL A 120 0.86 1.25 -9.99
CA VAL A 120 -0.30 2.08 -9.62
C VAL A 120 -1.47 1.78 -10.55
N ASN A 121 -2.67 1.70 -9.99
CA ASN A 121 -3.90 1.71 -10.77
C ASN A 121 -4.30 3.15 -11.11
N VAL A 122 -4.76 3.37 -12.35
CA VAL A 122 -5.32 4.65 -12.82
C VAL A 122 -6.72 4.37 -13.34
N GLY A 123 -7.72 4.99 -12.72
CA GLY A 123 -9.11 4.76 -13.09
C GLY A 123 -10.06 5.58 -12.25
N GLU A 124 -11.18 4.97 -11.87
CA GLU A 124 -12.21 5.62 -11.06
C GLU A 124 -12.59 4.73 -9.88
N ILE A 125 -12.93 5.36 -8.75
CA ILE A 125 -13.58 4.71 -7.61
C ILE A 125 -14.90 5.43 -7.40
N SER A 126 -16.01 4.69 -7.44
CA SER A 126 -17.36 5.27 -7.39
C SER A 126 -17.59 6.40 -8.40
N GLY A 127 -17.01 6.29 -9.61
CA GLY A 127 -17.12 7.28 -10.67
C GLY A 127 -16.27 8.53 -10.49
N VAL A 128 -15.36 8.56 -9.50
CA VAL A 128 -14.44 9.67 -9.25
C VAL A 128 -13.03 9.26 -9.68
N ALA A 129 -12.38 10.06 -10.52
CA ALA A 129 -11.02 9.82 -10.99
C ALA A 129 -10.05 9.62 -9.81
N ALA A 130 -9.26 8.56 -9.86
CA ALA A 130 -8.39 8.15 -8.78
C ALA A 130 -7.12 7.44 -9.28
N TYR A 131 -6.04 7.68 -8.55
CA TYR A 131 -4.86 6.81 -8.52
C TYR A 131 -4.96 5.94 -7.28
N PHE A 132 -4.79 4.62 -7.40
CA PHE A 132 -4.94 3.75 -6.25
C PHE A 132 -4.05 2.53 -6.32
N HIS A 133 -3.87 1.87 -5.18
CA HIS A 133 -3.25 0.56 -5.12
C HIS A 133 -3.79 -0.24 -3.94
N GLY A 134 -3.90 -1.55 -4.14
CA GLY A 134 -4.25 -2.49 -3.09
C GLY A 134 -3.01 -3.15 -2.50
N GLY A 135 -3.14 -3.68 -1.29
CA GLY A 135 -2.12 -4.50 -0.67
C GLY A 135 -2.73 -5.68 0.07
N GLY A 136 -2.02 -6.80 0.02
CA GLY A 136 -2.47 -8.03 0.64
C GLY A 136 -1.29 -8.90 1.05
N VAL A 137 -1.12 -9.05 2.36
CA VAL A 137 -0.27 -10.10 2.95
C VAL A 137 -1.11 -10.95 3.90
N PRO A 138 -0.67 -12.15 4.27
CA PRO A 138 -1.40 -12.95 5.23
C PRO A 138 -1.68 -12.16 6.53
N GLY A 139 -2.95 -11.97 6.84
CA GLY A 139 -3.42 -11.27 8.04
C GLY A 139 -3.73 -9.79 7.86
N PHE A 140 -3.47 -9.21 6.68
CA PHE A 140 -3.68 -7.78 6.44
C PHE A 140 -4.21 -7.50 5.03
N ARG A 141 -5.08 -6.50 4.91
CA ARG A 141 -5.50 -5.92 3.64
C ARG A 141 -5.40 -4.41 3.70
N THR A 142 -5.02 -3.81 2.58
CA THR A 142 -4.93 -2.36 2.43
C THR A 142 -5.52 -1.92 1.10
N LYS A 143 -6.15 -0.74 1.11
CA LYS A 143 -6.53 -0.02 -0.10
C LYS A 143 -6.18 1.44 0.10
N HIS A 144 -5.39 1.98 -0.80
CA HIS A 144 -4.96 3.37 -0.76
C HIS A 144 -5.35 4.03 -2.08
N ALA A 145 -6.04 5.18 -1.99
CA ALA A 145 -6.51 5.93 -3.14
C ALA A 145 -6.20 7.42 -2.98
N TYR A 146 -5.89 8.08 -4.09
CA TYR A 146 -5.70 9.51 -4.21
C TYR A 146 -6.59 10.06 -5.33
N PHE A 147 -7.36 11.10 -4.99
CA PHE A 147 -8.35 11.73 -5.85
C PHE A 147 -7.83 13.13 -6.26
N PRO A 148 -7.14 13.26 -7.40
CA PRO A 148 -6.38 14.46 -7.76
C PRO A 148 -7.25 15.72 -7.83
N ASP A 149 -8.46 15.62 -8.38
CA ASP A 149 -9.38 16.76 -8.53
C ASP A 149 -9.76 17.42 -7.20
N SER A 150 -9.78 16.64 -6.12
CA SER A 150 -10.10 17.11 -4.76
C SER A 150 -8.85 17.33 -3.88
N GLY A 151 -7.69 16.82 -4.31
CA GLY A 151 -6.50 16.74 -3.50
C GLY A 151 -6.59 15.78 -2.29
N MET A 152 -7.63 14.93 -2.22
CA MET A 152 -7.85 14.05 -1.08
C MET A 152 -7.21 12.67 -1.27
N ALA A 153 -6.57 12.15 -0.22
CA ALA A 153 -6.09 10.77 -0.15
C ALA A 153 -6.80 10.00 0.97
N VAL A 154 -7.15 8.74 0.69
CA VAL A 154 -7.85 7.84 1.62
C VAL A 154 -7.07 6.53 1.72
N ALA A 155 -6.76 6.11 2.95
CA ALA A 155 -6.17 4.81 3.23
C ALA A 155 -7.10 3.99 4.13
N LEU A 156 -7.43 2.77 3.68
CA LEU A 156 -8.14 1.77 4.45
C LEU A 156 -7.18 0.61 4.75
N LEU A 157 -7.18 0.16 6.00
CA LEU A 157 -6.34 -0.93 6.48
C LEU A 157 -7.19 -1.85 7.34
N THR A 158 -7.07 -3.15 7.12
CA THR A 158 -7.66 -4.18 7.98
C THR A 158 -6.58 -5.13 8.45
N ASN A 159 -6.71 -5.58 9.70
CA ASN A 159 -5.86 -6.61 10.29
C ASN A 159 -6.49 -8.00 10.22
N ALA A 160 -7.40 -8.18 9.26
CA ALA A 160 -8.05 -9.44 8.96
C ALA A 160 -8.23 -9.57 7.44
N SER A 161 -8.20 -10.81 6.96
CA SER A 161 -8.36 -11.13 5.53
C SER A 161 -9.81 -11.28 5.08
N GLY A 162 -10.78 -11.27 6.00
CA GLY A 162 -12.21 -11.45 5.72
C GLY A 162 -12.94 -10.23 5.13
N PRO A 163 -12.70 -8.98 5.58
CA PRO A 163 -13.42 -7.83 5.04
C PRO A 163 -13.11 -7.55 3.56
N ASP A 164 -14.15 -7.30 2.77
CA ASP A 164 -14.04 -6.78 1.40
C ASP A 164 -13.65 -5.28 1.44
N ILE A 165 -12.35 -5.03 1.38
CA ILE A 165 -11.78 -3.69 1.51
C ILE A 165 -12.05 -2.82 0.28
N ASP A 166 -12.22 -3.43 -0.90
CA ASP A 166 -12.56 -2.70 -2.13
C ASP A 166 -13.99 -2.18 -2.02
N ALA A 167 -14.95 -3.01 -1.60
CA ALA A 167 -16.31 -2.55 -1.33
C ALA A 167 -16.37 -1.51 -0.19
N MET A 168 -15.47 -1.57 0.79
CA MET A 168 -15.35 -0.51 1.80
C MET A 168 -14.84 0.80 1.20
N MET A 169 -13.86 0.76 0.30
CA MET A 169 -13.34 1.94 -0.39
C MET A 169 -14.40 2.58 -1.27
N GLU A 170 -15.16 1.78 -2.04
CA GLU A 170 -16.29 2.26 -2.84
C GLU A 170 -17.33 2.99 -1.95
N ARG A 171 -17.71 2.36 -0.83
CA ARG A 171 -18.65 2.99 0.11
C ARG A 171 -18.10 4.28 0.72
N ALA A 172 -16.81 4.31 1.07
CA ALA A 172 -16.16 5.50 1.61
C ALA A 172 -16.13 6.63 0.57
N ALA A 173 -15.69 6.35 -0.67
CA ALA A 173 -15.66 7.31 -1.75
C ALA A 173 -17.05 7.89 -2.03
N LYS A 174 -18.09 7.03 -2.11
CA LYS A 174 -19.47 7.47 -2.26
C LYS A 174 -19.93 8.40 -1.13
N VAL A 175 -19.61 8.09 0.13
CA VAL A 175 -19.96 8.97 1.26
C VAL A 175 -19.26 10.32 1.18
N ILE A 176 -18.01 10.36 0.71
CA ILE A 176 -17.23 11.60 0.68
C ILE A 176 -17.61 12.48 -0.53
N PHE A 177 -17.89 11.86 -1.69
CA PHE A 177 -18.09 12.58 -2.95
C PHE A 177 -19.54 12.66 -3.43
N GLY A 178 -20.46 11.86 -2.89
CA GLY A 178 -21.91 11.89 -3.17
C GLY A 178 -22.40 10.72 -4.02
#